data_AF-A0A521QP52-F1
#
_entry.id   AF-A0A521QP52-F1
#
_cell.length_a   1.000
_cell.length_b   1.000
_cell.length_c   1.000
_cell.angle_alpha   90.00
_cell.angle_beta   90.00
_cell.angle_gamma   90.00
#
_symmetry.space_group_name_H-M   'P 1'
#
loop_
_entity.id
_entity.type
_entity.pdbx_description
1 polymer ?
#
loop_
_entity_poly.entity_id
_entity_poly.type
_entity_poly.pdbx_seq_one_letter_code
_entity_poly.pdbx_strand_id
1 'polypeptide(L)'
;MSSPLAASAVLFQDDFSVNGPLNSANWDFNHWTKDNNPSYLGQTQMRQNLPSAENGMARIKMDTYNPPPGKPDSYYGSEAKTNQAWDLTGGGLAFEGKFKFDGNQGGMIAGFFSYEKFPPSAPHEPHDEIDFEIITTQMAKISTNVFQHQKSGTPLSFAVDGGLAIDHVYRFEWLPSVVRWFVDGKLIREETTHVPTKPQQLHINLWGAPQTDPPNGGPWGKNPGDPTGPNITDPSLLIAPNAAQNKSYYFDVDYVKVERLATLVGDGAHNNMLGTAAAEALDGGAGDDVIDASGGNDVVAGNAGNDTLRGEAGDDALYGGTGSNILSGGAGADRFHTLDGADTIRDTLADLHGDTMTGFSANDAIQIMGALVGRGDVAVAPGTGGSAVTIGGTTFQVEGNHSGGDFMTVARGTGPDANTLLTFQNFLPTLSEGARVDTAKINGIANEPFLTGDGTVGFSAELKSAASTYANTLGYYKIAADGTIGDVNILFNNTMNVASGARTVDLGTPAAGERVAFFLIQNGFSKFGALPDNLSFVTPGMGTPFDVDDGNTPILQSATLGTLTGASIFHSLSTLNPNDALQVLSGTSAGGKELLIGFEDLPAATGDNDFQDIIISIKTNTDDFLLAA
;
A
#
# COMPACT_ATOMS: atom_id res chain seq x y z
N MET A 1 13.97 -14.68 -0.60
CA MET A 1 14.43 -13.73 -1.64
C MET A 1 13.86 -14.18 -2.98
N SER A 2 13.01 -13.37 -3.62
CA SER A 2 12.40 -13.73 -4.90
C SER A 2 13.46 -13.70 -6.01
N SER A 3 13.71 -14.87 -6.61
CA SER A 3 14.63 -15.02 -7.74
C SER A 3 13.94 -14.58 -9.04
N PRO A 4 14.68 -14.38 -10.14
CA PRO A 4 14.08 -14.18 -11.46
C PRO A 4 13.21 -15.38 -11.85
N LEU A 5 12.12 -15.10 -12.58
CA LEU A 5 11.21 -16.11 -13.08
C LEU A 5 11.84 -16.94 -14.19
N ALA A 6 11.44 -18.20 -14.27
CA ALA A 6 11.89 -19.11 -15.32
C ALA A 6 11.36 -18.68 -16.70
N ALA A 7 12.23 -18.77 -17.71
CA ALA A 7 11.85 -18.54 -19.10
C ALA A 7 11.16 -19.78 -19.70
N SER A 8 10.04 -19.56 -20.41
CA SER A 8 9.38 -20.58 -21.24
C SER A 8 9.94 -20.61 -22.66
N ALA A 9 10.47 -19.49 -23.17
CA ALA A 9 11.12 -19.40 -24.47
C ALA A 9 12.07 -18.20 -24.57
N VAL A 10 13.15 -18.34 -25.34
CA VAL A 10 13.97 -17.20 -25.80
C VAL A 10 13.33 -16.64 -27.07
N LEU A 11 12.89 -15.38 -27.02
CA LEU A 11 12.26 -14.69 -28.16
C LEU A 11 13.30 -13.98 -29.03
N PHE A 12 14.36 -13.49 -28.39
CA PHE A 12 15.47 -12.81 -29.04
C PHE A 12 16.74 -12.98 -28.22
N GLN A 13 17.87 -13.16 -28.89
CA GLN A 13 19.19 -13.14 -28.27
C GLN A 13 20.21 -12.68 -29.30
N ASP A 14 21.14 -11.83 -28.87
CA ASP A 14 22.30 -11.44 -29.66
C ASP A 14 23.53 -11.45 -28.75
N ASP A 15 24.48 -12.33 -29.05
CA ASP A 15 25.78 -12.44 -28.37
C ASP A 15 26.87 -11.63 -29.10
N PHE A 16 26.48 -10.83 -30.11
CA PHE A 16 27.37 -9.93 -30.84
C PHE A 16 28.65 -10.60 -31.38
N SER A 17 28.53 -11.87 -31.78
CA SER A 17 29.66 -12.75 -32.13
C SER A 17 30.35 -12.40 -33.46
N VAL A 18 29.75 -11.53 -34.28
CA VAL A 18 30.26 -11.13 -35.60
C VAL A 18 30.75 -9.68 -35.56
N ASN A 19 32.06 -9.49 -35.69
CA ASN A 19 32.64 -8.15 -35.71
C ASN A 19 32.13 -7.28 -36.87
N GLY A 20 31.92 -6.00 -36.61
CA GLY A 20 31.46 -4.99 -37.58
C GLY A 20 30.18 -4.30 -37.15
N PRO A 21 29.47 -3.60 -38.05
CA PRO A 21 28.17 -3.01 -37.73
C PRO A 21 27.20 -4.05 -37.18
N LEU A 22 26.33 -3.66 -36.25
CA LEU A 22 25.29 -4.54 -35.73
C LEU A 22 24.42 -5.09 -36.88
N ASN A 23 23.88 -6.30 -36.71
CA ASN A 23 23.09 -6.94 -37.76
C ASN A 23 21.78 -6.18 -38.00
N SER A 24 21.66 -5.53 -39.15
CA SER A 24 20.50 -4.70 -39.50
C SER A 24 19.18 -5.48 -39.65
N ALA A 25 19.23 -6.81 -39.72
CA ALA A 25 18.02 -7.65 -39.65
C ALA A 25 17.40 -7.64 -38.24
N ASN A 26 18.24 -7.52 -37.22
CA ASN A 26 17.85 -7.53 -35.81
C ASN A 26 17.71 -6.13 -35.24
N TRP A 27 18.58 -5.21 -35.68
CA TRP A 27 18.77 -3.89 -35.10
C TRP A 27 18.50 -2.76 -36.08
N ASP A 28 17.80 -1.73 -35.62
CA ASP A 28 17.69 -0.43 -36.26
C ASP A 28 18.55 0.59 -35.51
N PHE A 29 19.64 1.00 -36.15
CA PHE A 29 20.54 2.07 -35.70
C PHE A 29 20.54 3.26 -36.69
N ASN A 30 19.60 3.28 -37.64
CA ASN A 30 19.49 4.30 -38.69
C ASN A 30 18.24 5.20 -38.53
N HIS A 31 17.42 4.99 -37.49
CA HIS A 31 16.18 5.75 -37.27
C HIS A 31 16.38 7.24 -36.96
N TRP A 32 17.58 7.63 -36.51
CA TRP A 32 17.94 9.03 -36.30
C TRP A 32 18.64 9.63 -37.52
N THR A 33 18.07 10.68 -38.09
CA THR A 33 18.67 11.55 -39.11
C THR A 33 19.05 12.89 -38.50
N LYS A 34 19.90 13.68 -39.16
CA LYS A 34 20.22 15.05 -38.69
C LYS A 34 18.97 15.89 -38.38
N ASP A 35 17.88 15.66 -39.10
CA ASP A 35 16.67 16.50 -39.05
C ASP A 35 15.59 15.97 -38.09
N ASN A 36 15.71 14.72 -37.62
CA ASN A 36 14.78 14.10 -36.66
C ASN A 36 15.52 13.41 -35.50
N ASN A 37 16.69 13.91 -35.10
CA ASN A 37 17.50 13.41 -33.97
C ASN A 37 17.35 14.31 -32.73
N PRO A 38 16.22 14.24 -32.03
CA PRO A 38 16.03 14.83 -30.73
C PRO A 38 16.63 13.90 -29.69
N SER A 39 17.96 13.72 -29.61
CA SER A 39 18.48 13.31 -28.31
C SER A 39 18.06 14.43 -27.36
N TYR A 40 17.19 14.14 -26.40
CA TYR A 40 16.58 15.13 -25.51
C TYR A 40 17.65 16.16 -25.08
N LEU A 41 17.38 17.44 -25.36
CA LEU A 41 18.23 18.63 -25.16
C LEU A 41 19.22 19.03 -26.28
N GLY A 42 19.27 18.30 -27.40
CA GLY A 42 19.87 18.77 -28.67
C GLY A 42 21.41 18.90 -28.70
N GLN A 43 22.10 18.31 -27.72
CA GLN A 43 23.57 18.36 -27.58
C GLN A 43 24.28 17.06 -27.99
N THR A 44 23.57 15.93 -28.09
CA THR A 44 24.13 14.67 -28.61
C THR A 44 23.54 14.37 -29.99
N GLN A 45 24.39 14.22 -31.00
CA GLN A 45 23.98 13.71 -32.30
C GLN A 45 24.23 12.21 -32.35
N MET A 46 23.18 11.41 -32.23
CA MET A 46 23.25 9.96 -32.48
C MET A 46 23.79 9.68 -33.90
N ARG A 47 24.86 8.90 -33.99
CA ARG A 47 25.50 8.51 -35.25
C ARG A 47 25.21 7.05 -35.57
N GLN A 48 24.74 6.86 -36.79
CA GLN A 48 24.33 5.56 -37.32
C GLN A 48 25.48 4.58 -37.57
N ASN A 49 26.71 5.07 -37.69
CA ASN A 49 27.90 4.26 -37.99
C ASN A 49 28.72 3.86 -36.74
N LEU A 50 28.26 4.23 -35.54
CA LEU A 50 28.99 4.02 -34.30
C LEU A 50 28.65 2.71 -33.55
N PRO A 51 27.41 2.18 -33.56
CA PRO A 51 27.16 0.91 -32.87
C PRO A 51 27.75 -0.24 -33.70
N SER A 52 28.67 -0.99 -33.10
CA SER A 52 29.35 -2.12 -33.74
C SER A 52 29.61 -3.23 -32.74
N ALA A 53 29.66 -4.46 -33.22
CA ALA A 53 30.17 -5.59 -32.47
C ALA A 53 31.69 -5.70 -32.65
N GLU A 54 32.41 -5.90 -31.55
CA GLU A 54 33.85 -6.16 -31.52
C GLU A 54 34.17 -7.16 -30.40
N ASN A 55 34.90 -8.22 -30.72
CA ASN A 55 35.36 -9.24 -29.77
C ASN A 55 34.22 -9.93 -28.98
N GLY A 56 33.07 -10.14 -29.63
CA GLY A 56 31.93 -10.81 -29.01
C GLY A 56 31.11 -9.92 -28.08
N MET A 57 31.19 -8.59 -28.24
CA MET A 57 30.39 -7.63 -27.48
C MET A 57 29.90 -6.53 -28.41
N ALA A 58 28.70 -6.01 -28.20
CA ALA A 58 28.32 -4.72 -28.77
C ALA A 58 29.06 -3.60 -28.04
N ARG A 59 29.70 -2.72 -28.80
CA ARG A 59 30.36 -1.52 -28.30
C ARG A 59 29.53 -0.32 -28.71
N ILE A 60 28.67 0.13 -27.79
CA ILE A 60 27.87 1.33 -27.97
C ILE A 60 28.78 2.51 -27.62
N LYS A 61 29.07 3.33 -28.64
CA LYS A 61 30.19 4.24 -28.63
C LYS A 61 29.71 5.69 -28.57
N MET A 62 30.37 6.47 -27.72
CA MET A 62 30.27 7.92 -27.75
C MET A 62 31.64 8.55 -28.04
N ASP A 63 31.67 9.44 -29.03
CA ASP A 63 32.82 10.27 -29.36
C ASP A 63 32.62 11.70 -28.85
N THR A 64 33.69 12.26 -28.29
CA THR A 64 33.73 13.64 -27.78
C THR A 64 34.37 14.53 -28.83
N TYR A 65 33.62 15.49 -29.40
CA TYR A 65 34.05 16.15 -30.64
C TYR A 65 34.31 17.67 -30.55
N ASN A 66 35.32 18.04 -31.32
CA ASN A 66 35.73 19.36 -31.80
C ASN A 66 34.55 20.10 -32.51
N PRO A 67 33.81 21.01 -31.85
CA PRO A 67 32.52 21.49 -32.37
C PRO A 67 32.64 22.08 -33.79
N PRO A 68 31.59 21.95 -34.64
CA PRO A 68 31.51 22.75 -35.86
C PRO A 68 31.67 24.24 -35.49
N PRO A 69 32.40 25.07 -36.27
CA PRO A 69 32.60 26.46 -35.92
C PRO A 69 31.28 27.18 -35.61
N GLY A 70 31.11 27.64 -34.36
CA GLY A 70 29.98 28.48 -33.94
C GLY A 70 28.79 27.79 -33.26
N LYS A 71 28.91 26.56 -32.73
CA LYS A 71 27.85 25.93 -31.89
C LYS A 71 28.35 25.48 -30.51
N PRO A 72 27.52 25.61 -29.44
CA PRO A 72 27.84 25.09 -28.11
C PRO A 72 27.78 23.56 -28.12
N ASP A 73 28.83 22.92 -27.59
CA ASP A 73 29.06 21.50 -27.27
C ASP A 73 28.20 20.44 -28.01
N SER A 74 28.83 19.61 -28.85
CA SER A 74 28.16 18.58 -29.66
C SER A 74 28.85 17.21 -29.52
N TYR A 75 28.25 16.28 -28.79
CA TYR A 75 28.70 14.89 -28.65
C TYR A 75 28.18 14.02 -29.80
N TYR A 76 28.86 12.92 -30.10
CA TYR A 76 28.34 11.90 -31.00
C TYR A 76 28.08 10.61 -30.24
N GLY A 77 26.83 10.37 -29.87
CA GLY A 77 26.40 9.11 -29.25
C GLY A 77 25.99 8.07 -30.29
N SER A 78 25.52 6.94 -29.80
CA SER A 78 24.93 5.89 -30.63
C SER A 78 23.80 5.20 -29.90
N GLU A 79 22.82 4.75 -30.67
CA GLU A 79 21.69 3.96 -30.19
C GLU A 79 21.41 2.84 -31.19
N ALA A 80 21.07 1.67 -30.65
CA ALA A 80 20.51 0.57 -31.42
C ALA A 80 19.23 0.10 -30.73
N LYS A 81 18.18 -0.06 -31.51
CA LYS A 81 16.92 -0.66 -31.04
C LYS A 81 16.58 -1.91 -31.83
N THR A 82 15.89 -2.87 -31.22
CA THR A 82 15.45 -4.07 -31.92
C THR A 82 14.39 -3.73 -32.97
N ASN A 83 14.42 -4.37 -34.13
CA ASN A 83 13.35 -4.24 -35.15
C ASN A 83 12.02 -4.83 -34.66
N GLN A 84 12.12 -5.86 -33.82
CA GLN A 84 11.00 -6.51 -33.16
C GLN A 84 10.55 -5.71 -31.93
N ALA A 85 9.28 -5.84 -31.61
CA ALA A 85 8.68 -5.42 -30.35
C ALA A 85 7.89 -6.61 -29.79
N TRP A 86 7.73 -6.64 -28.47
CA TRP A 86 7.03 -7.70 -27.77
C TRP A 86 5.93 -7.12 -26.88
N ASP A 87 4.87 -7.89 -26.71
CA ASP A 87 3.75 -7.60 -25.81
C ASP A 87 3.50 -8.77 -24.85
N LEU A 88 2.59 -8.56 -23.91
CA LEU A 88 2.25 -9.52 -22.86
C LEU A 88 1.21 -10.58 -23.27
N THR A 89 0.79 -10.64 -24.54
CA THR A 89 -0.27 -11.58 -24.98
C THR A 89 0.10 -13.05 -24.74
N GLY A 90 1.39 -13.37 -24.70
CA GLY A 90 1.89 -14.72 -24.44
C GLY A 90 2.35 -14.98 -23.00
N GLY A 91 2.11 -14.06 -22.06
CA GLY A 91 2.61 -14.08 -20.68
C GLY A 91 3.61 -12.96 -20.38
N GLY A 92 4.25 -13.00 -19.21
CA GLY A 92 5.28 -12.05 -18.84
C GLY A 92 6.48 -12.02 -19.79
N LEU A 93 7.20 -10.91 -19.84
CA LEU A 93 8.45 -10.78 -20.59
C LEU A 93 9.62 -10.49 -19.65
N ALA A 94 10.81 -10.94 -20.02
CA ALA A 94 12.03 -10.48 -19.39
C ALA A 94 13.01 -9.95 -20.42
N PHE A 95 13.62 -8.82 -20.09
CA PHE A 95 14.70 -8.22 -20.85
C PHE A 95 15.96 -8.31 -19.99
N GLU A 96 16.98 -8.95 -20.53
CA GLU A 96 18.23 -9.20 -19.84
C GLU A 96 19.40 -8.75 -20.68
N GLY A 97 20.37 -8.11 -20.04
CA GLY A 97 21.63 -7.70 -20.66
C GLY A 97 22.77 -7.91 -19.70
N LYS A 98 23.90 -8.36 -20.21
CA LYS A 98 25.15 -8.39 -19.45
C LYS A 98 26.07 -7.31 -19.98
N PHE A 99 26.38 -6.31 -19.15
CA PHE A 99 27.11 -5.15 -19.61
C PHE A 99 27.91 -4.47 -18.52
N LYS A 100 28.81 -3.59 -18.95
CA LYS A 100 29.55 -2.65 -18.10
C LYS A 100 29.76 -1.32 -18.82
N PHE A 101 30.11 -0.30 -18.05
CA PHE A 101 30.61 0.94 -18.62
C PHE A 101 32.15 1.00 -18.54
N ASP A 102 32.80 1.05 -19.71
CA ASP A 102 34.27 1.17 -19.82
C ASP A 102 34.67 2.66 -19.82
N GLY A 103 34.76 3.22 -18.61
CA GLY A 103 35.16 4.60 -18.40
C GLY A 103 35.21 5.01 -16.94
N ASN A 104 36.04 6.02 -16.65
CA ASN A 104 36.18 6.62 -15.32
C ASN A 104 35.81 8.12 -15.31
N GLN A 105 35.10 8.58 -16.35
CA GLN A 105 34.66 9.96 -16.49
C GLN A 105 33.14 10.01 -16.47
N GLY A 106 32.60 11.15 -16.06
CA GLY A 106 31.17 11.39 -15.91
C GLY A 106 30.60 12.20 -17.07
N GLY A 107 29.32 12.56 -16.93
CA GLY A 107 28.61 13.38 -17.91
C GLY A 107 27.98 12.61 -19.07
N MET A 108 27.91 11.29 -18.96
CA MET A 108 27.23 10.40 -19.91
C MET A 108 26.15 9.59 -19.19
N ILE A 109 25.19 9.12 -19.96
CA ILE A 109 24.21 8.13 -19.54
C ILE A 109 24.27 6.97 -20.54
N ALA A 110 24.48 5.77 -20.03
CA ALA A 110 24.36 4.53 -20.79
C ALA A 110 23.02 3.88 -20.45
N GLY A 111 22.16 3.69 -21.44
CA GLY A 111 20.83 3.13 -21.28
C GLY A 111 20.75 1.69 -21.76
N PHE A 112 20.14 0.83 -20.96
CA PHE A 112 19.58 -0.47 -21.35
C PHE A 112 18.12 -0.46 -20.92
N PHE A 113 17.21 -0.35 -21.88
CA PHE A 113 15.81 -0.03 -21.58
C PHE A 113 14.87 -0.61 -22.62
N SER A 114 13.60 -0.69 -22.28
CA SER A 114 12.54 -0.96 -23.25
C SER A 114 11.75 0.30 -23.52
N TYR A 115 11.37 0.52 -24.78
CA TYR A 115 10.59 1.70 -25.19
C TYR A 115 9.47 1.31 -26.14
N GLU A 116 8.31 1.98 -26.03
CA GLU A 116 7.14 1.73 -26.86
C GLU A 116 7.46 1.79 -28.36
N LYS A 117 6.93 0.82 -29.13
CA LYS A 117 7.02 0.85 -30.59
C LYS A 117 6.05 1.85 -31.20
N PHE A 118 6.58 2.95 -31.72
CA PHE A 118 5.81 3.93 -32.47
C PHE A 118 5.68 3.59 -33.96
N PRO A 119 4.52 3.85 -34.60
CA PRO A 119 4.42 3.92 -36.05
C PRO A 119 5.40 4.94 -36.63
N PRO A 120 5.90 4.74 -37.88
CA PRO A 120 6.75 5.73 -38.53
C PRO A 120 6.08 7.11 -38.53
N SER A 121 6.82 8.15 -38.13
CA SER A 121 6.37 9.56 -38.02
C SER A 121 5.35 9.89 -36.92
N ALA A 122 4.93 8.93 -36.09
CA ALA A 122 4.13 9.26 -34.91
C ALA A 122 4.97 10.07 -33.91
N PRO A 123 4.37 11.00 -33.15
CA PRO A 123 5.05 11.57 -32.00
C PRO A 123 5.38 10.43 -31.02
N HIS A 124 6.58 10.43 -30.46
CA HIS A 124 7.01 9.41 -29.50
C HIS A 124 6.53 9.70 -28.08
N GLU A 125 5.58 10.64 -27.95
CA GLU A 125 5.04 11.15 -26.71
C GLU A 125 3.51 11.20 -26.90
N PRO A 126 2.70 10.60 -26.02
CA PRO A 126 3.09 9.85 -24.82
C PRO A 126 3.66 8.44 -25.09
N HIS A 127 4.47 7.88 -24.17
CA HIS A 127 5.11 6.55 -24.30
C HIS A 127 5.03 5.73 -23.02
N ASP A 128 5.26 4.42 -23.17
CA ASP A 128 5.63 3.50 -22.09
C ASP A 128 7.12 3.10 -22.20
N GLU A 129 7.82 3.00 -21.07
CA GLU A 129 9.27 2.73 -21.00
C GLU A 129 9.67 2.03 -19.68
N ILE A 130 10.74 1.22 -19.71
CA ILE A 130 11.35 0.58 -18.53
C ILE A 130 12.87 0.72 -18.62
N ASP A 131 13.49 1.29 -17.60
CA ASP A 131 14.90 1.70 -17.65
C ASP A 131 15.82 0.94 -16.70
N PHE A 132 16.99 0.59 -17.23
CA PHE A 132 18.25 0.65 -16.50
C PHE A 132 19.14 1.75 -17.09
N GLU A 133 19.66 2.62 -16.23
CA GLU A 133 20.58 3.69 -16.62
C GLU A 133 21.83 3.70 -15.76
N ILE A 134 23.00 3.65 -16.41
CA ILE A 134 24.27 3.97 -15.78
C ILE A 134 24.46 5.49 -15.86
N ILE A 135 24.25 6.14 -14.72
CA ILE A 135 24.62 7.54 -14.53
C ILE A 135 26.11 7.57 -14.19
N THR A 136 26.95 8.00 -15.13
CA THR A 136 28.41 7.85 -15.03
C THR A 136 29.07 8.73 -13.94
N THR A 137 28.34 9.65 -13.32
CA THR A 137 28.78 10.36 -12.09
C THR A 137 28.55 9.53 -10.82
N GLN A 138 27.85 8.40 -10.94
CA GLN A 138 27.46 7.49 -9.88
C GLN A 138 27.86 6.04 -10.22
N MET A 139 29.13 5.81 -10.57
CA MET A 139 29.65 4.49 -10.98
C MET A 139 29.52 3.35 -9.95
N ALA A 140 28.97 3.61 -8.77
CA ALA A 140 28.63 2.60 -7.76
C ALA A 140 27.15 2.21 -7.72
N LYS A 141 26.28 2.91 -8.47
CA LYS A 141 24.82 2.73 -8.41
C LYS A 141 24.17 2.66 -9.78
N ILE A 142 23.35 1.64 -10.01
CA ILE A 142 22.50 1.56 -11.19
C ILE A 142 21.20 2.34 -10.94
N SER A 143 20.77 3.14 -11.91
CA SER A 143 19.48 3.83 -11.86
C SER A 143 18.41 3.01 -12.58
N THR A 144 17.19 3.07 -12.08
CA THR A 144 16.00 2.45 -12.68
C THR A 144 14.89 3.47 -12.77
N ASN A 145 14.09 3.39 -13.82
CA ASN A 145 12.87 4.17 -13.96
C ASN A 145 11.86 3.42 -14.83
N VAL A 146 10.64 3.93 -14.88
CA VAL A 146 9.54 3.32 -15.59
C VAL A 146 8.51 4.38 -15.94
N PHE A 147 7.89 4.27 -17.10
CA PHE A 147 6.87 5.18 -17.58
C PHE A 147 5.66 4.40 -18.06
N GLN A 148 4.49 4.84 -17.64
CA GLN A 148 3.21 4.44 -18.23
C GLN A 148 2.54 5.69 -18.79
N HIS A 149 2.49 5.78 -20.12
CA HIS A 149 1.86 6.88 -20.85
C HIS A 149 2.37 8.25 -20.39
N GLN A 150 3.70 8.44 -20.35
CA GLN A 150 4.44 9.61 -19.83
C GLN A 150 4.42 9.85 -18.34
N LYS A 151 3.58 9.13 -17.60
CA LYS A 151 3.63 9.21 -16.14
C LYS A 151 4.83 8.40 -15.69
N SER A 152 5.88 9.11 -15.31
CA SER A 152 7.07 8.53 -14.75
C SER A 152 6.79 8.03 -13.34
N GLY A 153 7.28 6.83 -13.03
CA GLY A 153 7.52 6.41 -11.67
C GLY A 153 8.60 7.27 -11.01
N THR A 154 8.94 6.95 -9.76
CA THR A 154 10.08 7.62 -9.12
C THR A 154 11.38 6.98 -9.63
N PRO A 155 12.31 7.71 -10.25
CA PRO A 155 13.60 7.16 -10.61
C PRO A 155 14.39 6.81 -9.34
N LEU A 156 14.92 5.60 -9.22
CA LEU A 156 15.62 5.11 -8.01
C LEU A 156 17.02 4.59 -8.36
N SER A 157 18.00 4.84 -7.50
CA SER A 157 19.38 4.37 -7.69
C SER A 157 19.83 3.39 -6.60
N PHE A 158 20.32 2.23 -7.01
CA PHE A 158 20.67 1.11 -6.13
C PHE A 158 22.16 0.80 -6.20
N ALA A 159 22.79 0.58 -5.06
CA ALA A 159 24.19 0.17 -5.01
C ALA A 159 24.38 -1.20 -5.68
N VAL A 160 25.44 -1.32 -6.48
CA VAL A 160 25.84 -2.57 -7.13
C VAL A 160 27.17 -3.04 -6.55
N ASP A 161 27.23 -4.31 -6.15
CA ASP A 161 28.42 -4.89 -5.54
C ASP A 161 29.61 -4.87 -6.53
N GLY A 162 30.70 -4.18 -6.17
CA GLY A 162 31.86 -4.01 -7.06
C GLY A 162 31.76 -2.83 -8.04
N GLY A 163 30.60 -2.18 -8.15
CA GLY A 163 30.35 -1.03 -9.01
C GLY A 163 30.22 -1.37 -10.50
N LEU A 164 29.88 -0.38 -11.33
CA LEU A 164 29.39 -0.59 -12.70
C LEU A 164 30.49 -0.73 -13.78
N ALA A 165 31.76 -0.75 -13.35
CA ALA A 165 32.91 -0.86 -14.25
C ALA A 165 33.31 -2.32 -14.55
N ILE A 166 32.62 -3.28 -13.94
CA ILE A 166 32.74 -4.71 -14.22
C ILE A 166 31.42 -5.23 -14.78
N ASP A 167 31.45 -6.42 -15.37
CA ASP A 167 30.25 -7.02 -15.97
C ASP A 167 29.28 -7.48 -14.89
N HIS A 168 28.02 -7.08 -15.05
CA HIS A 168 26.89 -7.55 -14.24
C HIS A 168 25.76 -8.00 -15.17
N VAL A 169 24.91 -8.90 -14.69
CA VAL A 169 23.67 -9.27 -15.38
C VAL A 169 22.55 -8.38 -14.85
N TYR A 170 21.98 -7.56 -15.74
CA TYR A 170 20.83 -6.72 -15.46
C TYR A 170 19.61 -7.32 -16.13
N ARG A 171 18.52 -7.43 -15.37
CA ARG A 171 17.28 -8.02 -15.86
C ARG A 171 16.09 -7.22 -15.34
N PHE A 172 15.14 -6.89 -16.20
CA PHE A 172 13.82 -6.47 -15.76
C PHE A 172 12.76 -7.42 -16.32
N GLU A 173 11.80 -7.75 -15.47
CA GLU A 173 10.64 -8.58 -15.78
C GLU A 173 9.42 -7.68 -15.84
N TRP A 174 8.69 -7.76 -16.95
CA TRP A 174 7.47 -7.02 -17.20
C TRP A 174 6.31 -8.01 -17.19
N LEU A 175 5.53 -7.96 -16.12
CA LEU A 175 4.26 -8.65 -15.95
C LEU A 175 3.10 -7.65 -16.11
N PRO A 176 1.85 -8.10 -16.29
CA PRO A 176 0.73 -7.16 -16.45
C PRO A 176 0.54 -6.21 -15.26
N SER A 177 0.86 -6.66 -14.05
CA SER A 177 0.60 -5.93 -12.80
C SER A 177 1.85 -5.40 -12.10
N VAL A 178 3.05 -5.82 -12.53
CA VAL A 178 4.29 -5.44 -11.87
C VAL A 178 5.48 -5.46 -12.83
N VAL A 179 6.38 -4.50 -12.65
CA VAL A 179 7.74 -4.54 -13.19
C VAL A 179 8.73 -4.85 -12.07
N ARG A 180 9.65 -5.78 -12.30
CA ARG A 180 10.64 -6.24 -11.30
C ARG A 180 12.04 -6.11 -11.86
N TRP A 181 12.97 -5.49 -11.14
CA TRP A 181 14.36 -5.30 -11.58
C TRP A 181 15.33 -6.13 -10.75
N PHE A 182 16.31 -6.70 -11.42
CA PHE A 182 17.34 -7.55 -10.84
C PHE A 182 18.73 -7.16 -11.31
N VAL A 183 19.69 -7.30 -10.39
CA VAL A 183 21.12 -7.25 -10.70
C VAL A 183 21.75 -8.53 -10.15
N ASP A 184 22.44 -9.28 -11.01
CA ASP A 184 23.03 -10.59 -10.71
C ASP A 184 22.04 -11.56 -10.03
N GLY A 185 20.79 -11.53 -10.48
CA GLY A 185 19.69 -12.35 -9.96
C GLY A 185 19.11 -11.89 -8.62
N LYS A 186 19.60 -10.79 -8.04
CA LYS A 186 19.03 -10.20 -6.82
C LYS A 186 17.98 -9.16 -7.18
N LEU A 187 16.76 -9.32 -6.68
CA LEU A 187 15.70 -8.31 -6.79
C LEU A 187 16.15 -7.01 -6.10
N ILE A 188 16.06 -5.89 -6.82
CA ILE A 188 16.41 -4.56 -6.32
C ILE A 188 15.23 -3.59 -6.28
N ARG A 189 14.20 -3.79 -7.10
CA ARG A 189 13.04 -2.91 -7.20
C ARG A 189 11.83 -3.67 -7.75
N GLU A 190 10.65 -3.26 -7.28
CA GLU A 190 9.35 -3.61 -7.87
C GLU A 190 8.55 -2.30 -8.09
N GLU A 191 7.71 -2.28 -9.12
CA GLU A 191 6.79 -1.16 -9.43
C GLU A 191 5.44 -1.73 -9.87
N THR A 192 4.37 -1.31 -9.21
CA THR A 192 2.99 -1.74 -9.51
C THR A 192 2.11 -0.63 -10.08
N THR A 193 2.53 0.64 -9.98
CA THR A 193 1.67 1.77 -10.33
C THR A 193 1.83 2.23 -11.77
N HIS A 194 3.05 2.23 -12.29
CA HIS A 194 3.37 2.73 -13.63
C HIS A 194 3.75 1.60 -14.61
N VAL A 195 3.04 0.49 -14.54
CA VAL A 195 3.35 -0.70 -15.36
C VAL A 195 3.01 -0.44 -16.84
N PRO A 196 3.97 -0.63 -17.76
CA PRO A 196 3.73 -0.50 -19.19
C PRO A 196 2.59 -1.39 -19.72
N THR A 197 1.91 -0.91 -20.75
CA THR A 197 0.77 -1.55 -21.42
C THR A 197 0.97 -1.69 -22.93
N LYS A 198 1.93 -0.98 -23.52
CA LYS A 198 2.18 -0.94 -24.96
C LYS A 198 3.34 -1.84 -25.37
N PRO A 199 3.33 -2.40 -26.60
CA PRO A 199 4.43 -3.24 -27.09
C PRO A 199 5.78 -2.54 -27.02
N GLN A 200 6.78 -3.24 -26.49
CA GLN A 200 8.09 -2.70 -26.15
C GLN A 200 9.19 -3.18 -27.10
N GLN A 201 10.07 -2.29 -27.55
CA GLN A 201 11.34 -2.60 -28.24
C GLN A 201 12.49 -2.53 -27.24
N LEU A 202 13.51 -3.38 -27.38
CA LEU A 202 14.73 -3.26 -26.58
C LEU A 202 15.65 -2.20 -27.20
N HIS A 203 16.18 -1.32 -26.37
CA HIS A 203 17.11 -0.25 -26.75
C HIS A 203 18.40 -0.34 -25.94
N ILE A 204 19.51 -0.02 -26.61
CA ILE A 204 20.82 0.22 -25.99
C ILE A 204 21.40 1.51 -26.54
N ASN A 205 21.79 2.43 -25.67
CA ASN A 205 22.35 3.71 -26.09
C ASN A 205 23.48 4.21 -25.17
N LEU A 206 24.25 5.16 -25.70
CA LEU A 206 25.20 5.95 -24.93
C LEU A 206 25.15 7.38 -25.44
N TRP A 207 24.88 8.32 -24.55
CA TRP A 207 24.75 9.72 -24.89
C TRP A 207 25.34 10.64 -23.81
N GLY A 208 25.73 11.85 -24.23
CA GLY A 208 26.28 12.88 -23.36
C GLY A 208 25.18 13.75 -22.78
N ALA A 209 25.17 13.90 -21.46
CA ALA A 209 24.24 14.77 -20.75
C ALA A 209 24.78 16.21 -20.65
N PRO A 210 23.92 17.25 -20.74
CA PRO A 210 24.37 18.64 -20.68
C PRO A 210 25.12 19.01 -19.39
N GLN A 211 26.13 19.87 -19.53
CA GLN A 211 27.05 20.25 -18.43
C GLN A 211 26.95 21.73 -18.00
N THR A 212 26.25 22.59 -18.76
CA THR A 212 26.16 24.05 -18.48
C THR A 212 24.78 24.64 -18.80
N ASP A 213 24.39 25.66 -18.03
CA ASP A 213 23.11 26.39 -18.15
C ASP A 213 23.21 27.54 -19.20
N PRO A 214 22.09 28.14 -19.65
CA PRO A 214 21.23 27.81 -20.80
C PRO A 214 21.81 28.18 -22.19
N PRO A 215 21.18 27.76 -23.32
CA PRO A 215 19.71 27.61 -23.48
C PRO A 215 19.05 26.28 -23.07
N ASN A 216 19.78 25.17 -22.85
CA ASN A 216 19.15 23.84 -22.72
C ASN A 216 19.51 23.04 -21.44
N GLY A 217 19.59 23.71 -20.28
CA GLY A 217 19.62 23.05 -18.96
C GLY A 217 21.01 22.91 -18.34
N GLY A 218 21.21 23.58 -17.20
CA GLY A 218 22.38 23.44 -16.33
C GLY A 218 22.58 22.03 -15.76
N PRO A 219 23.55 21.85 -14.83
CA PRO A 219 23.83 20.54 -14.27
C PRO A 219 22.54 19.93 -13.72
N TRP A 220 22.22 18.72 -14.17
CA TRP A 220 21.05 18.00 -13.71
C TRP A 220 21.25 17.74 -12.23
N GLY A 221 20.27 18.15 -11.44
CA GLY A 221 20.30 17.99 -10.00
C GLY A 221 20.48 16.54 -9.58
N LYS A 222 20.46 16.31 -8.28
CA LYS A 222 20.49 14.95 -7.75
C LYS A 222 19.30 14.14 -8.28
N ASN A 223 19.49 12.83 -8.41
CA ASN A 223 18.40 11.92 -8.74
C ASN A 223 17.26 12.11 -7.71
N PRO A 224 16.01 12.40 -8.12
CA PRO A 224 14.90 12.52 -7.19
C PRO A 224 14.74 11.35 -6.22
N GLY A 225 15.01 10.11 -6.65
CA GLY A 225 15.00 8.94 -5.76
C GLY A 225 16.35 8.60 -5.12
N ASP A 226 17.37 9.44 -5.32
CA ASP A 226 18.53 9.52 -4.41
C ASP A 226 18.87 10.99 -4.11
N PRO A 227 18.07 11.68 -3.27
CA PRO A 227 18.29 13.09 -2.92
C PRO A 227 19.62 13.34 -2.20
N THR A 228 20.30 12.29 -1.75
CA THR A 228 21.58 12.39 -1.05
C THR A 228 22.77 12.25 -1.98
N GLY A 229 22.58 11.58 -3.12
CA GLY A 229 23.60 11.33 -4.15
C GLY A 229 24.22 12.59 -4.76
N PRO A 230 25.27 12.45 -5.58
CA PRO A 230 25.79 13.55 -6.36
C PRO A 230 24.79 13.96 -7.45
N ASN A 231 25.06 15.08 -8.11
CA ASN A 231 24.30 15.49 -9.28
C ASN A 231 24.41 14.43 -10.38
N ILE A 232 23.32 14.24 -11.15
CA ILE A 232 23.31 13.31 -12.29
C ILE A 232 24.38 13.71 -13.30
N THR A 233 24.67 15.00 -13.45
CA THR A 233 25.84 15.50 -14.17
C THR A 233 26.80 16.24 -13.24
N ASP A 234 28.10 16.00 -13.42
CA ASP A 234 29.18 16.59 -12.62
C ASP A 234 30.08 17.43 -13.55
N PRO A 235 30.03 18.76 -13.45
CA PRO A 235 30.87 19.67 -14.22
C PRO A 235 32.38 19.55 -13.94
N SER A 236 32.80 18.71 -13.00
CA SER A 236 34.21 18.39 -12.70
C SER A 236 34.66 17.05 -13.30
N LEU A 237 33.72 16.16 -13.62
CA LEU A 237 33.95 14.90 -14.34
C LEU A 237 33.70 15.08 -15.83
N LEU A 238 34.09 16.23 -16.38
CA LEU A 238 33.84 16.55 -17.77
C LEU A 238 34.46 15.50 -18.69
N ILE A 239 33.63 15.08 -19.62
CA ILE A 239 34.02 14.61 -20.92
C ILE A 239 35.17 15.48 -21.44
N ALA A 240 36.21 14.88 -22.04
CA ALA A 240 37.42 15.53 -22.55
C ALA A 240 37.22 17.01 -22.99
N PRO A 241 37.70 18.02 -22.20
CA PRO A 241 37.32 19.43 -22.37
C PRO A 241 37.98 20.13 -23.56
N ASN A 242 38.83 19.43 -24.31
CA ASN A 242 39.46 19.96 -25.51
C ASN A 242 39.43 18.96 -26.66
N ALA A 243 39.25 19.50 -27.86
CA ALA A 243 39.21 18.76 -29.12
C ALA A 243 40.45 17.90 -29.41
N ALA A 244 41.60 18.20 -28.79
CA ALA A 244 42.85 17.48 -29.00
C ALA A 244 42.85 16.09 -28.34
N GLN A 245 41.92 15.82 -27.43
CA GLN A 245 41.84 14.54 -26.71
C GLN A 245 41.05 13.46 -27.45
N ASN A 246 40.19 13.81 -28.42
CA ASN A 246 39.42 12.92 -29.31
C ASN A 246 39.17 11.52 -28.72
N LYS A 247 38.45 11.48 -27.60
CA LYS A 247 38.27 10.26 -26.81
C LYS A 247 36.95 9.57 -27.17
N SER A 248 37.01 8.25 -27.19
CA SER A 248 35.86 7.37 -27.28
C SER A 248 35.54 6.81 -25.89
N TYR A 249 34.25 6.67 -25.60
CA TYR A 249 33.73 5.96 -24.43
C TYR A 249 32.84 4.83 -24.92
N TYR A 250 32.84 3.74 -24.16
CA TYR A 250 32.19 2.52 -24.57
C TYR A 250 31.27 2.02 -23.46
N PHE A 251 30.02 1.82 -23.85
CA PHE A 251 29.10 0.97 -23.13
C PHE A 251 29.19 -0.41 -23.79
N ASP A 252 29.93 -1.30 -23.13
CA ASP A 252 30.24 -2.63 -23.64
C ASP A 252 29.18 -3.61 -23.15
N VAL A 253 28.47 -4.22 -24.10
CA VAL A 253 27.36 -5.15 -23.87
C VAL A 253 27.76 -6.52 -24.40
N ASP A 254 27.95 -7.48 -23.50
CA ASP A 254 28.36 -8.87 -23.79
C ASP A 254 27.27 -9.60 -24.55
N TYR A 255 26.05 -9.60 -24.02
CA TYR A 255 24.87 -10.11 -24.70
C TYR A 255 23.63 -9.35 -24.28
N VAL A 256 22.59 -9.46 -25.12
CA VAL A 256 21.22 -9.13 -24.74
C VAL A 256 20.28 -10.30 -25.07
N LYS A 257 19.20 -10.40 -24.30
CA LYS A 257 18.22 -11.47 -24.41
C LYS A 257 16.83 -10.95 -24.04
N VAL A 258 15.82 -11.36 -24.81
CA VAL A 258 14.41 -11.17 -24.47
C VAL A 258 13.76 -12.54 -24.38
N GLU A 259 13.13 -12.81 -23.24
CA GLU A 259 12.53 -14.10 -22.92
C GLU A 259 11.05 -13.94 -22.65
N ARG A 260 10.29 -14.98 -23.02
CA ARG A 260 8.95 -15.18 -22.50
C ARG A 260 9.06 -15.87 -21.14
N LEU A 261 8.38 -15.34 -20.14
CA LEU A 261 8.28 -15.95 -18.82
C LEU A 261 7.23 -17.06 -18.83
N ALA A 262 7.40 -18.06 -17.98
CA ALA A 262 6.35 -19.04 -17.71
C ALA A 262 5.26 -18.37 -16.87
N THR A 263 4.20 -17.89 -17.52
CA THR A 263 3.07 -17.22 -16.86
C THR A 263 1.78 -17.94 -17.19
N LEU A 264 1.01 -18.30 -16.17
CA LEU A 264 -0.37 -18.71 -16.31
C LEU A 264 -1.25 -17.46 -16.28
N VAL A 265 -1.99 -17.19 -17.36
CA VAL A 265 -2.80 -15.97 -17.50
C VAL A 265 -4.27 -16.35 -17.66
N GLY A 266 -5.11 -15.74 -16.83
CA GLY A 266 -6.56 -15.78 -16.89
C GLY A 266 -7.15 -14.92 -18.01
N ASP A 267 -8.47 -14.72 -17.96
CA ASP A 267 -9.21 -13.88 -18.89
C ASP A 267 -9.99 -12.78 -18.15
N GLY A 268 -11.09 -12.29 -18.72
CA GLY A 268 -11.90 -11.24 -18.10
C GLY A 268 -13.09 -11.77 -17.28
N ALA A 269 -13.10 -13.07 -16.97
CA ALA A 269 -14.12 -13.72 -16.17
C ALA A 269 -13.48 -14.38 -14.93
N HIS A 270 -14.31 -14.77 -13.95
CA HIS A 270 -13.86 -15.56 -12.80
C HIS A 270 -13.11 -16.82 -13.25
N ASN A 271 -11.84 -16.90 -12.88
CA ASN A 271 -10.94 -18.01 -13.13
C ASN A 271 -10.61 -18.77 -11.83
N ASN A 272 -10.50 -20.09 -11.94
CA ASN A 272 -9.97 -20.95 -10.87
C ASN A 272 -8.62 -21.50 -11.35
N MET A 273 -7.54 -20.97 -10.81
CA MET A 273 -6.17 -21.24 -11.26
C MET A 273 -5.41 -22.02 -10.18
N LEU A 274 -4.60 -22.98 -10.63
CA LEU A 274 -3.76 -23.81 -9.78
C LEU A 274 -2.35 -23.86 -10.38
N GLY A 275 -1.37 -23.42 -9.58
CA GLY A 275 0.06 -23.51 -9.87
C GLY A 275 0.63 -24.90 -9.60
N THR A 276 1.94 -24.98 -9.43
CA THR A 276 2.68 -26.23 -9.23
C THR A 276 3.58 -26.15 -8.01
N ALA A 277 4.73 -26.83 -8.02
CA ALA A 277 5.73 -26.73 -6.95
C ALA A 277 6.97 -25.92 -7.42
N ALA A 278 6.82 -25.22 -8.55
CA ALA A 278 7.87 -24.45 -9.19
C ALA A 278 7.56 -22.96 -9.06
N ALA A 279 8.60 -22.11 -9.04
CA ALA A 279 8.42 -20.67 -9.08
C ALA A 279 7.76 -20.23 -10.40
N GLU A 280 6.55 -19.71 -10.32
CA GLU A 280 5.66 -19.37 -11.41
C GLU A 280 5.16 -17.92 -11.31
N ALA A 281 4.67 -17.40 -12.42
CA ALA A 281 3.85 -16.20 -12.44
C ALA A 281 2.41 -16.59 -12.76
N LEU A 282 1.47 -16.18 -11.92
CA LEU A 282 0.04 -16.40 -12.10
C LEU A 282 -0.67 -15.05 -12.13
N ASP A 283 -1.47 -14.81 -13.16
CA ASP A 283 -2.22 -13.57 -13.36
C ASP A 283 -3.69 -13.90 -13.63
N GLY A 284 -4.58 -13.50 -12.74
CA GLY A 284 -6.04 -13.75 -12.83
C GLY A 284 -6.72 -12.99 -13.98
N GLY A 285 -6.17 -11.83 -14.37
CA GLY A 285 -6.79 -10.96 -15.36
C GLY A 285 -7.85 -10.06 -14.75
N ALA A 286 -9.11 -10.24 -15.09
CA ALA A 286 -10.19 -9.48 -14.46
C ALA A 286 -11.35 -10.42 -14.12
N GLY A 287 -12.12 -10.10 -13.10
CA GLY A 287 -13.10 -11.01 -12.54
C GLY A 287 -12.78 -11.28 -11.08
N ASP A 288 -13.68 -11.97 -10.38
CA ASP A 288 -13.42 -12.41 -9.01
C ASP A 288 -12.71 -13.77 -9.08
N ASP A 289 -11.38 -13.79 -9.03
CA ASP A 289 -10.57 -14.97 -9.30
C ASP A 289 -10.20 -15.74 -8.03
N VAL A 290 -9.94 -17.04 -8.19
CA VAL A 290 -9.38 -17.89 -7.14
C VAL A 290 -8.09 -18.50 -7.65
N ILE A 291 -6.98 -18.12 -7.04
CA ILE A 291 -5.64 -18.56 -7.43
C ILE A 291 -4.96 -19.24 -6.25
N ASP A 292 -4.47 -20.45 -6.49
CA ASP A 292 -3.64 -21.23 -5.57
C ASP A 292 -2.31 -21.50 -6.29
N ALA A 293 -1.22 -20.91 -5.81
CA ALA A 293 0.11 -21.04 -6.41
C ALA A 293 0.82 -22.35 -6.00
N SER A 294 0.30 -23.01 -4.96
CA SER A 294 0.73 -24.31 -4.42
C SER A 294 2.12 -24.36 -3.80
N GLY A 295 3.19 -24.07 -4.52
CA GLY A 295 4.48 -23.92 -3.87
C GLY A 295 5.58 -23.59 -4.85
N GLY A 296 6.69 -23.13 -4.31
CA GLY A 296 7.64 -22.34 -5.10
C GLY A 296 7.68 -20.93 -4.57
N ASN A 297 8.48 -20.07 -5.20
CA ASN A 297 8.50 -18.66 -4.87
C ASN A 297 7.78 -17.94 -5.99
N ASP A 298 6.49 -17.75 -5.82
CA ASP A 298 5.55 -17.38 -6.87
C ASP A 298 5.28 -15.88 -6.91
N VAL A 299 4.84 -15.43 -8.08
CA VAL A 299 4.32 -14.08 -8.29
C VAL A 299 2.87 -14.19 -8.71
N VAL A 300 1.95 -13.80 -7.84
CA VAL A 300 0.51 -13.98 -8.04
C VAL A 300 -0.18 -12.62 -8.08
N ALA A 301 -0.94 -12.35 -9.14
CA ALA A 301 -1.73 -11.13 -9.28
C ALA A 301 -3.21 -11.45 -9.50
N GLY A 302 -4.09 -10.88 -8.67
CA GLY A 302 -5.55 -10.93 -8.83
C GLY A 302 -6.07 -9.93 -9.86
N ASN A 303 -5.44 -8.75 -9.90
CA ASN A 303 -5.79 -7.64 -10.78
C ASN A 303 -7.16 -7.03 -10.45
N ALA A 304 -8.17 -7.15 -11.32
CA ALA A 304 -9.42 -6.39 -11.16
C ALA A 304 -10.58 -7.28 -10.74
N GLY A 305 -11.01 -7.17 -9.48
CA GLY A 305 -12.14 -7.92 -8.93
C GLY A 305 -11.93 -8.23 -7.46
N ASN A 306 -12.80 -9.06 -6.87
CA ASN A 306 -12.62 -9.53 -5.49
C ASN A 306 -11.95 -10.89 -5.51
N ASP A 307 -10.62 -10.90 -5.44
CA ASP A 307 -9.82 -12.10 -5.68
C ASP A 307 -9.51 -12.85 -4.38
N THR A 308 -9.27 -14.15 -4.49
CA THR A 308 -8.71 -14.99 -3.43
C THR A 308 -7.38 -15.58 -3.88
N LEU A 309 -6.27 -15.09 -3.34
CA LEU A 309 -4.92 -15.49 -3.72
C LEU A 309 -4.26 -16.28 -2.57
N ARG A 310 -3.69 -17.45 -2.90
CA ARG A 310 -2.91 -18.29 -1.97
C ARG A 310 -1.53 -18.57 -2.55
N GLY A 311 -0.46 -18.17 -1.85
CA GLY A 311 0.94 -18.52 -2.17
C GLY A 311 1.28 -19.96 -1.79
N GLU A 312 0.77 -20.39 -0.63
CA GLU A 312 0.95 -21.70 -0.02
C GLU A 312 2.36 -21.96 0.52
N ALA A 313 3.36 -22.35 -0.27
CA ALA A 313 4.68 -22.72 0.27
C ALA A 313 5.86 -22.16 -0.51
N GLY A 314 6.61 -21.26 0.11
CA GLY A 314 7.81 -20.62 -0.42
C GLY A 314 7.73 -19.11 -0.18
N ASP A 315 8.70 -18.34 -0.69
CA ASP A 315 8.71 -16.88 -0.52
C ASP A 315 7.94 -16.21 -1.67
N ASP A 316 6.67 -15.94 -1.47
CA ASP A 316 5.74 -15.49 -2.49
C ASP A 316 5.58 -13.96 -2.55
N ALA A 317 5.10 -13.46 -3.69
CA ALA A 317 4.68 -12.08 -3.88
C ALA A 317 3.24 -12.04 -4.40
N LEU A 318 2.31 -11.57 -3.56
CA LEU A 318 0.88 -11.52 -3.83
C LEU A 318 0.42 -10.08 -4.06
N TYR A 319 -0.18 -9.81 -5.21
CA TYR A 319 -0.70 -8.51 -5.61
C TYR A 319 -2.23 -8.61 -5.71
N GLY A 320 -2.94 -8.02 -4.74
CA GLY A 320 -4.41 -8.03 -4.69
C GLY A 320 -5.01 -7.33 -5.90
N GLY A 321 -4.59 -6.09 -6.14
CA GLY A 321 -5.06 -5.30 -7.27
C GLY A 321 -6.16 -4.34 -6.85
N THR A 322 -7.23 -4.22 -7.63
CA THR A 322 -8.39 -3.39 -7.27
C THR A 322 -9.53 -4.27 -6.79
N GLY A 323 -10.19 -3.93 -5.69
CA GLY A 323 -11.34 -4.67 -5.17
C GLY A 323 -11.14 -5.07 -3.71
N SER A 324 -11.95 -5.97 -3.18
CA SER A 324 -11.78 -6.51 -1.84
C SER A 324 -11.22 -7.93 -1.92
N ASN A 325 -9.92 -8.06 -1.70
CA ASN A 325 -9.21 -9.31 -1.91
C ASN A 325 -8.97 -10.07 -0.61
N ILE A 326 -8.81 -11.39 -0.72
CA ILE A 326 -8.34 -12.27 0.35
C ILE A 326 -6.97 -12.82 -0.06
N LEU A 327 -5.93 -12.49 0.69
CA LEU A 327 -4.55 -12.89 0.41
C LEU A 327 -4.02 -13.81 1.51
N SER A 328 -3.42 -14.94 1.17
CA SER A 328 -2.76 -15.86 2.12
C SER A 328 -1.40 -16.24 1.56
N GLY A 329 -0.32 -15.92 2.28
CA GLY A 329 1.05 -16.20 1.85
C GLY A 329 1.37 -17.67 2.09
N GLY A 330 1.02 -18.17 3.28
CA GLY A 330 1.34 -19.51 3.71
C GLY A 330 2.76 -19.58 4.26
N ALA A 331 3.42 -20.73 4.09
CA ALA A 331 4.72 -20.97 4.68
C ALA A 331 5.83 -20.27 3.88
N GLY A 332 6.43 -19.22 4.42
CA GLY A 332 7.48 -18.49 3.73
C GLY A 332 7.82 -17.18 4.40
N ALA A 333 8.63 -16.36 3.74
CA ALA A 333 8.68 -14.93 4.01
C ALA A 333 8.09 -14.19 2.81
N ASP A 334 6.82 -13.83 2.92
CA ASP A 334 5.98 -13.40 1.82
C ASP A 334 5.88 -11.88 1.72
N ARG A 335 5.51 -11.41 0.52
CA ARG A 335 5.20 -10.00 0.26
C ARG A 335 3.75 -9.86 -0.18
N PHE A 336 2.99 -9.11 0.59
CA PHE A 336 1.63 -8.71 0.24
C PHE A 336 1.64 -7.28 -0.28
N HIS A 337 1.04 -7.09 -1.45
CA HIS A 337 0.72 -5.80 -2.01
C HIS A 337 -0.81 -5.71 -2.08
N THR A 338 -1.44 -5.09 -1.07
CA THR A 338 -2.91 -4.98 -1.00
C THR A 338 -3.44 -4.10 -2.13
N LEU A 339 -2.74 -2.98 -2.39
CA LEU A 339 -3.06 -1.99 -3.43
C LEU A 339 -4.38 -1.26 -3.11
N ASP A 340 -5.34 -1.24 -4.04
CA ASP A 340 -6.56 -0.45 -3.91
C ASP A 340 -7.72 -1.35 -3.45
N GLY A 341 -8.24 -1.15 -2.24
CA GLY A 341 -9.23 -2.08 -1.76
C GLY A 341 -9.58 -1.96 -0.29
N ALA A 342 -10.47 -2.87 0.12
CA ALA A 342 -10.58 -3.28 1.51
C ALA A 342 -10.18 -4.75 1.54
N ASP A 343 -8.90 -4.99 1.78
CA ASP A 343 -8.27 -6.30 1.63
C ASP A 343 -8.13 -7.02 2.97
N THR A 344 -8.16 -8.35 2.93
CA THR A 344 -7.91 -9.21 4.09
C THR A 344 -6.71 -10.10 3.83
N ILE A 345 -5.63 -9.89 4.57
CA ILE A 345 -4.52 -10.83 4.65
C ILE A 345 -4.89 -11.90 5.67
N ARG A 346 -5.09 -13.15 5.25
CA ARG A 346 -5.62 -14.23 6.07
C ARG A 346 -4.59 -15.34 6.23
N ASP A 347 -3.97 -15.42 7.39
CA ASP A 347 -2.90 -16.39 7.65
C ASP A 347 -2.77 -16.82 9.12
N THR A 348 -1.94 -17.81 9.43
CA THR A 348 -1.62 -18.18 10.81
C THR A 348 -0.50 -17.33 11.40
N LEU A 349 -0.36 -17.28 12.74
CA LEU A 349 0.79 -16.61 13.35
C LEU A 349 2.14 -17.23 12.94
N ALA A 350 2.19 -18.52 12.63
CA ALA A 350 3.45 -19.15 12.25
C ALA A 350 3.90 -18.67 10.87
N ASP A 351 2.93 -18.55 9.96
CA ASP A 351 3.10 -18.24 8.55
C ASP A 351 3.31 -16.74 8.34
N LEU A 352 2.70 -15.88 9.17
CA LEU A 352 3.02 -14.44 9.20
C LEU A 352 4.48 -14.10 9.58
N HIS A 353 5.33 -15.05 9.95
CA HIS A 353 6.67 -14.72 10.43
C HIS A 353 7.64 -14.37 9.30
N GLY A 354 8.05 -13.10 9.24
CA GLY A 354 9.00 -12.60 8.24
C GLY A 354 8.33 -11.87 7.08
N ASP A 355 7.01 -11.88 7.03
CA ASP A 355 6.22 -11.28 5.96
C ASP A 355 6.32 -9.76 5.95
N THR A 356 6.06 -9.19 4.78
CA THR A 356 5.99 -7.75 4.55
C THR A 356 4.70 -7.39 3.83
N MET A 357 3.99 -6.39 4.33
CA MET A 357 2.72 -5.92 3.81
C MET A 357 2.88 -4.48 3.35
N THR A 358 2.56 -4.21 2.09
CA THR A 358 2.68 -2.91 1.45
C THR A 358 1.33 -2.48 0.90
N GLY A 359 1.06 -1.17 0.91
CA GLY A 359 -0.26 -0.64 0.57
C GLY A 359 -1.30 -0.76 1.68
N PHE A 360 -0.95 -1.38 2.82
CA PHE A 360 -1.88 -1.63 3.94
C PHE A 360 -2.53 -0.34 4.45
N SER A 361 -3.83 -0.22 4.22
CA SER A 361 -4.65 0.96 4.48
C SER A 361 -5.52 0.81 5.72
N ALA A 362 -6.27 1.87 6.08
CA ALA A 362 -7.23 1.80 7.19
C ALA A 362 -8.45 0.90 6.90
N ASN A 363 -8.67 0.51 5.64
CA ASN A 363 -9.73 -0.41 5.23
C ASN A 363 -9.26 -1.87 5.19
N ASP A 364 -7.96 -2.11 5.35
CA ASP A 364 -7.38 -3.44 5.28
C ASP A 364 -7.35 -4.10 6.66
N ALA A 365 -7.32 -5.43 6.65
CA ALA A 365 -7.27 -6.22 7.86
C ALA A 365 -6.33 -7.42 7.71
N ILE A 366 -5.79 -7.86 8.85
CA ILE A 366 -5.02 -9.10 8.97
C ILE A 366 -5.87 -10.06 9.80
N GLN A 367 -6.40 -11.10 9.17
CA GLN A 367 -7.13 -12.17 9.83
C GLN A 367 -6.18 -13.31 10.22
N ILE A 368 -5.81 -13.32 11.50
CA ILE A 368 -4.97 -14.34 12.12
C ILE A 368 -5.82 -15.57 12.42
N MET A 369 -5.53 -16.69 11.77
CA MET A 369 -6.24 -17.95 11.94
C MET A 369 -5.65 -18.80 13.08
N GLY A 370 -6.52 -19.51 13.80
CA GLY A 370 -6.16 -20.48 14.85
C GLY A 370 -5.68 -19.87 16.16
N ALA A 371 -5.73 -18.54 16.31
CA ALA A 371 -5.24 -17.84 17.51
C ALA A 371 -6.20 -16.74 17.97
N LEU A 372 -6.36 -16.63 19.30
CA LEU A 372 -6.93 -15.46 19.97
C LEU A 372 -5.75 -14.59 20.40
N VAL A 373 -5.65 -13.39 19.84
CA VAL A 373 -4.58 -12.44 20.12
C VAL A 373 -5.20 -11.19 20.72
N GLY A 374 -4.90 -10.96 21.99
CA GLY A 374 -5.30 -9.72 22.63
C GLY A 374 -4.38 -8.58 22.22
N ARG A 375 -4.89 -7.34 22.26
CA ARG A 375 -4.06 -6.14 22.00
C ARG A 375 -2.77 -6.13 22.84
N GLY A 376 -2.82 -6.63 24.07
CA GLY A 376 -1.65 -6.69 24.97
C GLY A 376 -0.51 -7.55 24.45
N ASP A 377 -0.78 -8.46 23.53
CA ASP A 377 0.20 -9.36 22.91
C ASP A 377 0.81 -8.77 21.63
N VAL A 378 0.24 -7.67 21.11
CA VAL A 378 0.70 -6.98 19.90
C VAL A 378 1.73 -5.90 20.26
N ALA A 379 3.01 -6.17 20.03
CA ALA A 379 4.06 -5.16 20.12
C ALA A 379 4.29 -4.49 18.77
N VAL A 380 4.35 -3.16 18.72
CA VAL A 380 4.59 -2.39 17.50
C VAL A 380 5.86 -1.59 17.65
N ALA A 381 6.83 -1.82 16.78
CA ALA A 381 8.10 -1.09 16.73
C ALA A 381 8.18 -0.29 15.41
N PRO A 382 8.04 1.04 15.45
CA PRO A 382 8.20 1.87 14.25
C PRO A 382 9.62 1.77 13.68
N GLY A 383 9.74 1.74 12.35
CA GLY A 383 10.99 1.69 11.60
C GLY A 383 10.99 2.64 10.40
N THR A 384 12.13 2.72 9.72
CA THR A 384 12.23 3.46 8.45
C THR A 384 11.50 2.70 7.36
N GLY A 385 10.37 3.23 6.87
CA GLY A 385 9.56 2.62 5.80
C GLY A 385 8.33 1.84 6.28
N GLY A 386 8.17 1.59 7.59
CA GLY A 386 7.07 0.79 8.11
C GLY A 386 7.10 0.60 9.61
N SER A 387 6.31 -0.34 10.12
CA SER A 387 6.30 -0.77 11.52
C SER A 387 6.38 -2.28 11.62
N ALA A 388 7.28 -2.76 12.48
CA ALA A 388 7.36 -4.17 12.82
C ALA A 388 6.28 -4.49 13.86
N VAL A 389 5.38 -5.42 13.53
CA VAL A 389 4.36 -5.94 14.45
C VAL A 389 4.84 -7.28 14.96
N THR A 390 4.82 -7.48 16.29
CA THR A 390 5.28 -8.71 16.94
C THR A 390 4.22 -9.28 17.87
N ILE A 391 3.87 -10.55 17.70
CA ILE A 391 2.89 -11.29 18.51
C ILE A 391 3.46 -12.65 18.88
N GLY A 392 3.62 -12.94 20.17
CA GLY A 392 4.08 -14.27 20.62
C GLY A 392 5.46 -14.71 20.08
N GLY A 393 6.28 -13.78 19.57
CA GLY A 393 7.56 -14.07 18.92
C GLY A 393 7.52 -14.12 17.39
N THR A 394 6.32 -14.15 16.79
CA THR A 394 6.12 -13.89 15.35
C THR A 394 6.33 -12.42 15.08
N THR A 395 7.04 -12.05 14.01
CA THR A 395 7.22 -10.67 13.60
C THR A 395 6.98 -10.53 12.10
N PHE A 396 6.16 -9.58 11.68
CA PHE A 396 5.98 -9.15 10.30
C PHE A 396 6.10 -7.63 10.18
N GLN A 397 6.30 -7.15 8.96
CA GLN A 397 6.38 -5.72 8.63
C GLN A 397 5.08 -5.25 7.98
N VAL A 398 4.57 -4.12 8.46
CA VAL A 398 3.52 -3.36 7.76
C VAL A 398 4.15 -2.04 7.33
N GLU A 399 4.31 -1.82 6.03
CA GLU A 399 4.87 -0.59 5.48
C GLU A 399 3.89 0.58 5.64
N GLY A 400 4.44 1.79 5.77
CA GLY A 400 3.64 3.00 5.98
C GLY A 400 3.86 3.68 7.34
N ASN A 401 3.26 4.87 7.49
CA ASN A 401 3.38 5.67 8.69
C ASN A 401 2.26 5.36 9.70
N HIS A 402 2.58 4.55 10.70
CA HIS A 402 1.67 4.17 11.79
C HIS A 402 1.78 5.08 13.04
N SER A 403 2.45 6.24 12.98
CA SER A 403 2.63 7.11 14.15
C SER A 403 1.37 7.86 14.60
N GLY A 404 0.31 7.85 13.77
CA GLY A 404 -0.94 8.56 14.02
C GLY A 404 -2.03 7.73 14.69
N GLY A 405 -1.82 6.44 14.95
CA GLY A 405 -2.89 5.51 15.34
C GLY A 405 -2.40 4.32 16.16
N ASP A 406 -3.24 3.28 16.27
CA ASP A 406 -2.86 2.03 16.91
C ASP A 406 -3.47 0.81 16.18
N PHE A 407 -2.83 -0.35 16.33
CA PHE A 407 -3.34 -1.62 15.84
C PHE A 407 -4.37 -2.18 16.82
N MET A 408 -5.56 -2.53 16.34
CA MET A 408 -6.68 -3.04 17.13
C MET A 408 -6.97 -4.48 16.75
N THR A 409 -7.21 -5.34 17.75
CA THR A 409 -7.47 -6.77 17.58
C THR A 409 -8.93 -7.10 17.90
N VAL A 410 -9.53 -8.03 17.17
CA VAL A 410 -10.83 -8.66 17.47
C VAL A 410 -10.75 -10.15 17.35
N ALA A 411 -10.87 -10.85 18.48
CA ALA A 411 -10.81 -12.28 18.50
C ALA A 411 -12.20 -12.93 18.62
N ARG A 412 -12.39 -14.07 17.97
CA ARG A 412 -13.65 -14.84 17.91
C ARG A 412 -13.34 -16.34 17.89
N GLY A 413 -14.31 -17.16 18.30
CA GLY A 413 -14.20 -18.62 18.26
C GLY A 413 -13.41 -19.25 19.41
N THR A 414 -13.20 -20.57 19.35
CA THR A 414 -12.41 -21.32 20.35
C THR A 414 -11.64 -22.47 19.71
N GLY A 415 -10.47 -22.81 20.25
CA GLY A 415 -9.68 -23.93 19.74
C GLY A 415 -9.21 -23.68 18.29
N PRO A 416 -9.20 -24.69 17.42
CA PRO A 416 -8.77 -24.55 16.03
C PRO A 416 -9.59 -23.55 15.18
N ASP A 417 -10.83 -23.28 15.57
CA ASP A 417 -11.72 -22.34 14.88
C ASP A 417 -11.56 -20.89 15.40
N ALA A 418 -10.62 -20.65 16.32
CA ALA A 418 -10.29 -19.31 16.77
C ALA A 418 -9.78 -18.46 15.61
N ASN A 419 -10.16 -17.19 15.56
CA ASN A 419 -9.53 -16.21 14.68
C ASN A 419 -9.39 -14.86 15.38
N THR A 420 -8.39 -14.08 14.98
CA THR A 420 -8.24 -12.68 15.37
C THR A 420 -8.11 -11.77 14.16
N LEU A 421 -9.00 -10.79 14.03
CA LEU A 421 -8.86 -9.71 13.07
C LEU A 421 -7.99 -8.59 13.66
N LEU A 422 -6.96 -8.16 12.96
CA LEU A 422 -6.08 -7.06 13.34
C LEU A 422 -6.20 -5.95 12.29
N THR A 423 -6.57 -4.74 12.72
CA THR A 423 -6.70 -3.56 11.85
C THR A 423 -5.89 -2.39 12.39
N PHE A 424 -5.48 -1.45 11.56
CA PHE A 424 -4.84 -0.21 12.02
C PHE A 424 -5.84 0.94 12.03
N GLN A 425 -6.01 1.58 13.19
CA GLN A 425 -6.96 2.68 13.38
C GLN A 425 -6.21 3.99 13.59
N ASN A 426 -6.32 4.88 12.60
CA ASN A 426 -5.76 6.23 12.65
C ASN A 426 -6.46 7.09 13.71
N PHE A 427 -5.69 7.77 14.54
CA PHE A 427 -6.08 8.90 15.40
C PHE A 427 -7.13 8.64 16.48
N LEU A 428 -7.30 7.42 17.00
CA LEU A 428 -8.12 7.23 18.20
C LEU A 428 -7.53 8.02 19.39
N PRO A 429 -8.19 9.07 19.90
CA PRO A 429 -7.64 9.81 21.03
C PRO A 429 -7.70 8.95 22.29
N THR A 430 -6.67 9.00 23.13
CA THR A 430 -6.81 8.49 24.51
C THR A 430 -7.70 9.45 25.28
N LEU A 431 -8.88 8.97 25.71
CA LEU A 431 -9.79 9.77 26.53
C LEU A 431 -9.23 9.88 27.95
N SER A 432 -9.23 11.10 28.50
CA SER A 432 -8.80 11.38 29.88
C SER A 432 -9.56 12.59 30.43
N GLU A 433 -9.90 12.51 31.71
CA GLU A 433 -10.61 13.57 32.44
C GLU A 433 -9.84 14.90 32.40
N GLY A 434 -10.56 16.00 32.16
CA GLY A 434 -9.99 17.36 32.11
C GLY A 434 -9.14 17.68 30.88
N ALA A 435 -9.04 16.77 29.91
CA ALA A 435 -8.31 16.99 28.67
C ALA A 435 -9.27 17.29 27.50
N ARG A 436 -8.94 18.32 26.72
CA ARG A 436 -9.66 18.59 25.47
C ARG A 436 -9.32 17.52 24.44
N VAL A 437 -10.34 16.78 24.01
CA VAL A 437 -10.24 15.91 22.85
C VAL A 437 -10.34 16.75 21.58
N ASP A 438 -9.39 16.55 20.68
CA ASP A 438 -9.43 17.16 19.35
C ASP A 438 -10.44 16.37 18.50
N THR A 439 -11.67 16.87 18.42
CA THR A 439 -12.75 16.19 17.69
C THR A 439 -12.46 16.02 16.20
N ALA A 440 -11.58 16.84 15.62
CA ALA A 440 -11.13 16.69 14.24
C ALA A 440 -10.18 15.50 14.03
N LYS A 441 -9.66 14.92 15.12
CA LYS A 441 -8.80 13.72 15.09
C LYS A 441 -9.58 12.45 15.39
N ILE A 442 -10.84 12.51 15.80
CA ILE A 442 -11.65 11.31 16.01
C ILE A 442 -11.96 10.71 14.64
N ASN A 443 -11.23 9.64 14.28
CA ASN A 443 -11.52 8.87 13.09
C ASN A 443 -12.42 7.69 13.49
N GLY A 444 -13.68 7.73 13.08
CA GLY A 444 -14.68 6.71 13.42
C GLY A 444 -15.12 6.71 14.89
N ILE A 445 -16.28 6.10 15.15
CA ILE A 445 -16.89 5.86 16.46
C ILE A 445 -17.64 7.09 17.10
N ALA A 446 -18.15 8.01 16.29
CA ALA A 446 -19.35 8.79 16.67
C ALA A 446 -20.62 8.35 15.88
N ASN A 447 -20.43 7.65 14.76
CA ASN A 447 -21.46 7.43 13.75
C ASN A 447 -21.57 5.97 13.22
N GLU A 448 -20.68 5.06 13.63
CA GLU A 448 -20.71 3.66 13.18
C GLU A 448 -21.08 2.72 14.33
N PRO A 449 -21.81 1.63 14.10
CA PRO A 449 -22.20 0.71 15.15
C PRO A 449 -21.00 -0.10 15.69
N PHE A 450 -20.45 0.33 16.82
CA PHE A 450 -19.16 -0.15 17.32
C PHE A 450 -19.24 -1.36 18.28
N LEU A 451 -20.35 -2.10 18.31
CA LEU A 451 -20.53 -3.35 19.08
C LEU A 451 -21.47 -4.32 18.35
N THR A 452 -21.10 -4.73 17.12
CA THR A 452 -21.88 -5.72 16.35
C THR A 452 -21.52 -7.13 16.79
N GLY A 453 -22.54 -7.88 17.22
CA GLY A 453 -22.44 -9.26 17.64
C GLY A 453 -22.29 -10.24 16.48
N ASP A 454 -21.67 -11.37 16.80
CA ASP A 454 -21.70 -12.61 16.02
C ASP A 454 -22.34 -13.78 16.81
N GLY A 455 -22.82 -13.52 18.04
CA GLY A 455 -23.32 -14.53 18.95
C GLY A 455 -22.26 -15.26 19.78
N THR A 456 -20.97 -14.88 19.73
CA THR A 456 -19.89 -15.58 20.46
C THR A 456 -19.16 -14.68 21.46
N VAL A 457 -18.94 -13.41 21.14
CA VAL A 457 -18.20 -12.47 22.00
C VAL A 457 -19.13 -11.73 22.96
N GLY A 458 -18.88 -11.87 24.26
CA GLY A 458 -19.57 -11.09 25.29
C GLY A 458 -18.90 -9.74 25.55
N PHE A 459 -19.66 -8.73 25.93
CA PHE A 459 -19.13 -7.40 26.28
C PHE A 459 -19.45 -7.04 27.72
N SER A 460 -18.55 -6.29 28.34
CA SER A 460 -18.80 -5.62 29.62
C SER A 460 -18.54 -4.13 29.50
N ALA A 461 -19.39 -3.35 30.17
CA ALA A 461 -19.18 -1.93 30.39
C ALA A 461 -18.67 -1.70 31.82
N GLU A 462 -17.67 -0.84 31.98
CA GLU A 462 -17.17 -0.41 33.29
C GLU A 462 -17.21 1.12 33.39
N LEU A 463 -17.85 1.66 34.44
CA LEU A 463 -17.80 3.09 34.73
C LEU A 463 -16.41 3.49 35.25
N LYS A 464 -15.66 4.23 34.45
CA LYS A 464 -14.32 4.74 34.81
C LYS A 464 -14.44 6.02 35.64
N SER A 465 -15.12 7.02 35.10
CA SER A 465 -15.31 8.30 35.77
C SER A 465 -16.71 8.86 35.50
N ALA A 466 -17.15 9.69 36.43
CA ALA A 466 -18.33 10.53 36.33
C ALA A 466 -17.99 11.83 37.08
N ALA A 467 -17.55 12.82 36.32
CA ALA A 467 -17.05 14.11 36.82
C ALA A 467 -18.04 15.25 36.53
N SER A 468 -19.33 14.94 36.43
CA SER A 468 -20.39 15.89 36.09
C SER A 468 -20.93 16.63 37.30
N THR A 469 -21.41 17.86 37.10
CA THR A 469 -22.27 18.54 38.10
C THR A 469 -23.70 17.99 38.13
N TYR A 470 -24.07 17.15 37.15
CA TYR A 470 -25.39 16.55 37.01
C TYR A 470 -25.42 15.10 37.53
N ALA A 471 -26.53 14.73 38.17
CA ALA A 471 -26.79 13.34 38.54
C ALA A 471 -27.36 12.59 37.33
N ASN A 472 -26.48 12.26 36.38
CA ASN A 472 -26.85 11.65 35.13
C ASN A 472 -27.29 10.19 35.31
N THR A 473 -28.11 9.71 34.37
CA THR A 473 -28.52 8.31 34.26
C THR A 473 -27.95 7.74 32.96
N LEU A 474 -27.19 6.66 33.05
CA LEU A 474 -26.59 5.97 31.91
C LEU A 474 -27.31 4.64 31.66
N GLY A 475 -27.64 4.37 30.41
CA GLY A 475 -28.23 3.11 29.97
C GLY A 475 -27.63 2.60 28.66
N TYR A 476 -28.07 1.41 28.27
CA TYR A 476 -27.77 0.81 26.98
C TYR A 476 -29.04 0.27 26.34
N TYR A 477 -28.97 0.06 25.04
CA TYR A 477 -30.01 -0.60 24.25
C TYR A 477 -29.37 -1.45 23.17
N LYS A 478 -30.17 -2.36 22.63
CA LYS A 478 -29.78 -3.21 21.51
C LYS A 478 -30.49 -2.76 20.25
N ILE A 479 -29.81 -2.90 19.12
CA ILE A 479 -30.36 -2.66 17.79
C ILE A 479 -30.31 -3.99 17.05
N ALA A 480 -31.47 -4.51 16.67
CA ALA A 480 -31.55 -5.73 15.88
C ALA A 480 -30.93 -5.52 14.48
N ALA A 481 -30.68 -6.62 13.78
CA ALA A 481 -30.12 -6.60 12.43
C ALA A 481 -31.00 -5.83 11.42
N ASP A 482 -32.30 -5.71 11.69
CA ASP A 482 -33.25 -4.96 10.88
C ASP A 482 -33.39 -3.47 11.25
N GLY A 483 -32.62 -2.98 12.23
CA GLY A 483 -32.66 -1.59 12.67
C GLY A 483 -33.53 -1.32 13.91
N THR A 484 -34.36 -2.29 14.32
CA THR A 484 -35.27 -2.12 15.46
C THR A 484 -34.54 -2.01 16.80
N ILE A 485 -34.85 -1.00 17.62
CA ILE A 485 -34.33 -0.86 18.99
C ILE A 485 -35.12 -1.73 19.98
N GLY A 486 -34.40 -2.51 20.78
CA GLY A 486 -34.92 -3.34 21.88
C GLY A 486 -34.01 -3.33 23.12
N ASP A 487 -34.40 -4.10 24.14
CA ASP A 487 -33.62 -4.33 25.37
C ASP A 487 -33.03 -3.05 26.00
N VAL A 488 -33.87 -2.05 26.23
CA VAL A 488 -33.47 -0.77 26.83
C VAL A 488 -33.33 -0.92 28.34
N ASN A 489 -32.11 -0.78 28.85
CA ASN A 489 -31.76 -1.06 30.23
C ASN A 489 -30.94 0.09 30.85
N ILE A 490 -31.08 0.28 32.17
CA ILE A 490 -30.26 1.24 32.92
C ILE A 490 -29.02 0.54 33.45
N LEU A 491 -27.84 1.07 33.11
CA LEU A 491 -26.57 0.65 33.69
C LEU A 491 -26.39 1.29 35.07
N PHE A 492 -26.47 2.62 35.11
CA PHE A 492 -26.24 3.40 36.32
C PHE A 492 -27.32 4.45 36.46
N ASN A 493 -28.15 4.31 37.50
CA ASN A 493 -29.22 5.27 37.80
C ASN A 493 -28.68 6.65 38.17
N ASN A 494 -27.57 6.71 38.93
CA ASN A 494 -26.89 7.94 39.33
C ASN A 494 -25.38 7.74 39.17
N THR A 495 -24.81 8.26 38.09
CA THR A 495 -23.38 8.09 37.76
C THR A 495 -22.44 8.69 38.81
N MET A 496 -22.88 9.68 39.60
CA MET A 496 -22.11 10.29 40.70
C MET A 496 -22.01 9.42 41.94
N ASN A 497 -22.87 8.41 42.09
CA ASN A 497 -22.94 7.58 43.31
C ASN A 497 -23.00 6.08 42.98
N VAL A 498 -22.12 5.63 42.09
CA VAL A 498 -21.97 4.20 41.76
C VAL A 498 -20.98 3.54 42.72
N ALA A 499 -21.45 2.55 43.48
CA ALA A 499 -20.62 1.76 44.38
C ALA A 499 -19.52 1.01 43.60
N SER A 500 -18.32 0.88 44.17
CA SER A 500 -17.15 0.30 43.49
C SER A 500 -17.40 -1.12 42.93
N GLY A 501 -18.18 -1.96 43.62
CA GLY A 501 -18.49 -3.32 43.15
C GLY A 501 -19.63 -3.41 42.12
N ALA A 502 -20.29 -2.28 41.80
CA ALA A 502 -21.39 -2.19 40.85
C ALA A 502 -21.01 -1.40 39.59
N ARG A 503 -19.71 -1.14 39.36
CA ARG A 503 -19.22 -0.34 38.23
C ARG A 503 -19.10 -1.13 36.94
N THR A 504 -18.97 -2.45 37.01
CA THR A 504 -18.88 -3.34 35.85
C THR A 504 -20.22 -4.02 35.64
N VAL A 505 -20.75 -3.93 34.42
CA VAL A 505 -22.00 -4.55 34.01
C VAL A 505 -21.73 -5.42 32.79
N ASP A 506 -22.20 -6.66 32.84
CA ASP A 506 -22.22 -7.54 31.67
C ASP A 506 -23.32 -7.06 30.71
N LEU A 507 -22.93 -6.72 29.49
CA LEU A 507 -23.84 -6.35 28.41
C LEU A 507 -24.34 -7.59 27.64
N GLY A 508 -23.80 -8.76 27.98
CA GLY A 508 -24.10 -10.04 27.35
C GLY A 508 -23.36 -10.24 26.04
N THR A 509 -23.76 -11.27 25.31
CA THR A 509 -23.23 -11.67 24.00
C THR A 509 -24.26 -11.31 22.92
N PRO A 510 -24.06 -10.22 22.16
CA PRO A 510 -25.03 -9.83 21.14
C PRO A 510 -25.08 -10.86 20.01
N ALA A 511 -26.27 -11.11 19.49
CA ALA A 511 -26.48 -12.06 18.39
C ALA A 511 -25.85 -11.56 17.07
N ALA A 512 -25.74 -12.44 16.08
CA ALA A 512 -25.23 -12.07 14.75
C ALA A 512 -26.02 -10.90 14.14
N GLY A 513 -25.32 -9.80 13.85
CA GLY A 513 -25.91 -8.56 13.30
C GLY A 513 -26.65 -7.69 14.32
N GLU A 514 -26.75 -8.12 15.58
CA GLU A 514 -27.26 -7.28 16.67
C GLU A 514 -26.19 -6.31 17.13
N ARG A 515 -26.56 -5.08 17.46
CA ARG A 515 -25.63 -4.01 17.87
C ARG A 515 -25.94 -3.55 19.28
N VAL A 516 -24.93 -3.19 20.07
CA VAL A 516 -25.12 -2.56 21.39
C VAL A 516 -24.77 -1.08 21.30
N ALA A 517 -25.64 -0.23 21.84
CA ALA A 517 -25.47 1.22 21.88
C ALA A 517 -25.84 1.78 23.26
N PHE A 518 -25.38 3.00 23.54
CA PHE A 518 -25.50 3.62 24.85
C PHE A 518 -26.30 4.92 24.76
N PHE A 519 -26.93 5.28 25.88
CA PHE A 519 -27.58 6.58 26.02
C PHE A 519 -27.37 7.16 27.41
N LEU A 520 -27.29 8.49 27.45
CA LEU A 520 -27.20 9.28 28.66
C LEU A 520 -28.40 10.21 28.78
N ILE A 521 -29.10 10.12 29.91
CA ILE A 521 -30.09 11.12 30.30
C ILE A 521 -29.40 12.14 31.19
N GLN A 522 -29.17 13.34 30.66
CA GLN A 522 -28.55 14.42 31.42
C GLN A 522 -29.43 14.76 32.64
N ASN A 523 -28.83 14.76 33.83
CA ASN A 523 -29.50 14.97 35.11
C ASN A 523 -30.72 14.05 35.36
N GLY A 524 -30.74 12.88 34.73
CA GLY A 524 -31.86 11.94 34.75
C GLY A 524 -32.27 11.52 36.17
N PHE A 525 -31.31 11.27 37.06
CA PHE A 525 -31.60 10.82 38.43
C PHE A 525 -32.32 11.89 39.25
N SER A 526 -31.86 13.14 39.17
CA SER A 526 -32.52 14.26 39.86
C SER A 526 -33.93 14.47 39.34
N LYS A 527 -34.15 14.21 38.04
CA LYS A 527 -35.42 14.47 37.36
C LYS A 527 -36.45 13.35 37.58
N PHE A 528 -36.03 12.09 37.45
CA PHE A 528 -36.92 10.94 37.39
C PHE A 528 -36.71 9.95 38.55
N GLY A 529 -35.66 10.13 39.36
CA GLY A 529 -35.26 9.16 40.39
C GLY A 529 -34.60 7.93 39.79
N ALA A 530 -34.64 6.82 40.53
CA ALA A 530 -34.23 5.53 40.00
C ALA A 530 -35.27 5.06 38.96
N LEU A 531 -34.85 4.98 37.70
CA LEU A 531 -35.70 4.50 36.62
C LEU A 531 -35.86 2.97 36.70
N PRO A 532 -37.08 2.45 36.45
CA PRO A 532 -37.36 1.02 36.42
C PRO A 532 -36.87 0.36 35.11
N ASP A 533 -36.67 -0.96 35.14
CA ASP A 533 -36.29 -1.79 33.98
C ASP A 533 -37.49 -2.09 33.06
N ASN A 534 -38.24 -1.05 32.68
CA ASN A 534 -39.39 -1.15 31.77
C ASN A 534 -39.40 -0.01 30.74
N LEU A 535 -38.20 0.32 30.28
CA LEU A 535 -37.96 1.38 29.30
C LEU A 535 -38.07 0.86 27.87
N SER A 536 -38.45 1.74 26.97
CA SER A 536 -38.45 1.50 25.52
C SER A 536 -38.21 2.79 24.75
N PHE A 537 -37.47 2.73 23.65
CA PHE A 537 -37.44 3.80 22.66
C PHE A 537 -38.53 3.54 21.63
N VAL A 538 -39.37 4.54 21.39
CA VAL A 538 -40.53 4.43 20.50
C VAL A 538 -40.54 5.51 19.42
N THR A 539 -41.18 5.21 18.29
CA THR A 539 -41.35 6.19 17.21
C THR A 539 -42.31 7.31 17.62
N PRO A 540 -41.94 8.59 17.43
CA PRO A 540 -42.78 9.72 17.78
C PRO A 540 -44.22 9.59 17.25
N GLY A 541 -45.20 9.64 18.16
CA GLY A 541 -46.62 9.59 17.82
C GLY A 541 -47.19 8.22 17.45
N MET A 542 -46.37 7.17 17.36
CA MET A 542 -46.82 5.82 16.99
C MET A 542 -46.78 4.81 18.15
N GLY A 543 -45.86 4.98 19.11
CA GLY A 543 -45.76 4.10 20.28
C GLY A 543 -45.26 2.67 19.96
N THR A 544 -44.82 2.43 18.73
CA THR A 544 -44.11 1.22 18.30
C THR A 544 -42.63 1.34 18.61
N PRO A 545 -41.89 0.22 18.75
CA PRO A 545 -40.43 0.25 18.83
C PRO A 545 -39.82 1.11 17.73
N PHE A 546 -38.82 1.89 18.09
CA PHE A 546 -38.13 2.78 17.15
C PHE A 546 -37.18 2.00 16.24
N ASP A 547 -37.13 2.36 14.97
CA ASP A 547 -36.17 1.85 13.99
C ASP A 547 -35.12 2.93 13.67
N VAL A 548 -33.84 2.59 13.75
CA VAL A 548 -32.74 3.55 13.50
C VAL A 548 -32.68 4.04 12.06
N ASP A 549 -33.28 3.31 11.11
CA ASP A 549 -33.29 3.66 9.70
C ASP A 549 -34.43 4.64 9.34
N ASP A 550 -35.33 4.94 10.30
CA ASP A 550 -36.47 5.86 10.11
C ASP A 550 -36.07 7.35 9.96
N GLY A 551 -34.82 7.72 10.26
CA GLY A 551 -34.32 9.10 10.17
C GLY A 551 -34.98 10.10 11.12
N ASN A 552 -35.67 9.61 12.16
CA ASN A 552 -36.33 10.43 13.20
C ASN A 552 -35.52 10.39 14.52
N THR A 553 -35.86 11.23 15.50
CA THR A 553 -35.30 11.13 16.86
C THR A 553 -36.22 10.26 17.74
N PRO A 554 -35.70 9.22 18.43
CA PRO A 554 -36.53 8.35 19.26
C PRO A 554 -37.06 9.05 20.52
N ILE A 555 -38.20 8.57 21.03
CA ILE A 555 -38.74 9.00 22.33
C ILE A 555 -38.52 7.92 23.38
N LEU A 556 -37.91 8.25 24.52
CA LEU A 556 -37.80 7.34 25.65
C LEU A 556 -39.10 7.29 26.47
N GLN A 557 -39.64 6.09 26.63
CA GLN A 557 -40.87 5.80 27.34
C GLN A 557 -40.62 4.81 28.48
N SER A 558 -41.26 5.05 29.63
CA SER A 558 -41.41 4.08 30.71
C SER A 558 -42.84 3.57 30.76
N ALA A 559 -43.04 2.27 30.91
CA ALA A 559 -44.38 1.70 31.09
C ALA A 559 -45.08 2.20 32.37
N THR A 560 -44.32 2.65 33.37
CA THR A 560 -44.85 3.14 34.65
C THR A 560 -44.93 4.67 34.72
N LEU A 561 -43.94 5.38 34.17
CA LEU A 561 -43.87 6.83 34.27
C LEU A 561 -44.38 7.56 33.01
N GLY A 562 -44.69 6.82 31.94
CA GLY A 562 -45.06 7.39 30.65
C GLY A 562 -43.84 7.94 29.90
N THR A 563 -44.07 8.90 29.00
CA THR A 563 -43.00 9.55 28.23
C THR A 563 -42.09 10.37 29.15
N LEU A 564 -40.78 10.09 29.11
CA LEU A 564 -39.79 10.80 29.93
C LEU A 564 -39.42 12.12 29.26
N THR A 565 -40.08 13.21 29.68
CA THR A 565 -39.89 14.56 29.13
C THR A 565 -39.14 15.49 30.08
N GLY A 566 -38.49 16.52 29.52
CA GLY A 566 -37.84 17.57 30.30
C GLY A 566 -36.43 17.25 30.81
N ALA A 567 -35.76 16.29 30.17
CA ALA A 567 -34.32 16.07 30.24
C ALA A 567 -33.82 15.74 28.81
N SER A 568 -32.60 16.15 28.50
CA SER A 568 -31.95 15.81 27.22
C SER A 568 -31.42 14.38 27.26
N ILE A 569 -31.55 13.68 26.13
CA ILE A 569 -31.04 12.32 25.95
C ILE A 569 -30.00 12.36 24.85
N PHE A 570 -28.81 11.86 25.15
CA PHE A 570 -27.70 11.74 24.22
C PHE A 570 -27.42 10.26 23.96
N HIS A 571 -27.32 9.89 22.69
CA HIS A 571 -27.06 8.57 22.19
C HIS A 571 -25.64 8.49 21.66
N SER A 572 -25.05 7.30 21.76
CA SER A 572 -23.76 7.01 21.15
C SER A 572 -23.79 6.96 19.62
N LEU A 573 -24.98 6.97 19.01
CA LEU A 573 -25.19 7.18 17.57
C LEU A 573 -25.57 8.66 17.38
N SER A 574 -24.67 9.46 16.79
CA SER A 574 -24.90 10.90 16.66
C SER A 574 -26.14 11.29 15.83
N THR A 575 -26.53 10.44 14.88
CA THR A 575 -27.74 10.61 14.06
C THR A 575 -29.02 10.56 14.88
N LEU A 576 -28.97 10.02 16.10
CA LEU A 576 -30.09 9.99 17.03
C LEU A 576 -30.05 11.15 18.03
N ASN A 577 -29.02 12.00 18.00
CA ASN A 577 -28.88 13.13 18.91
C ASN A 577 -29.66 14.38 18.43
N PRO A 578 -30.16 15.21 19.36
CA PRO A 578 -30.78 16.48 18.99
C PRO A 578 -29.83 17.39 18.21
N ASN A 579 -30.29 17.93 17.08
CA ASN A 579 -29.53 18.81 16.18
C ASN A 579 -28.17 18.22 15.71
N ASP A 580 -28.10 16.89 15.55
CA ASP A 580 -26.89 16.17 15.11
C ASP A 580 -25.67 16.44 16.00
N ALA A 581 -25.89 16.69 17.29
CA ALA A 581 -24.83 17.06 18.21
C ALA A 581 -23.84 15.91 18.46
N LEU A 582 -22.54 16.23 18.36
CA LEU A 582 -21.44 15.36 18.76
C LEU A 582 -21.23 15.50 20.27
N GLN A 583 -21.97 14.73 21.05
CA GLN A 583 -21.92 14.71 22.52
C GLN A 583 -21.39 13.38 23.06
N VAL A 584 -21.02 12.47 22.17
CA VAL A 584 -20.41 11.20 22.51
C VAL A 584 -19.12 11.06 21.72
N LEU A 585 -18.05 10.83 22.45
CA LEU A 585 -16.70 10.66 21.92
C LEU A 585 -16.25 9.24 22.20
N SER A 586 -15.37 8.78 21.33
CA SER A 586 -14.75 7.47 21.41
C SER A 586 -13.25 7.63 21.51
N GLY A 587 -12.63 6.65 22.14
CA GLY A 587 -11.19 6.55 22.17
C GLY A 587 -10.75 5.24 22.77
N THR A 588 -9.48 5.13 23.10
CA THR A 588 -8.95 3.92 23.71
C THR A 588 -8.28 4.23 25.03
N SER A 589 -8.26 3.25 25.93
CA SER A 589 -7.41 3.34 27.12
C SER A 589 -5.93 3.29 26.71
N ALA A 590 -5.05 3.76 27.59
CA ALA A 590 -3.61 3.62 27.37
C ALA A 590 -3.25 2.14 27.15
N GLY A 591 -2.71 1.83 25.97
CA GLY A 591 -2.40 0.46 25.54
C GLY A 591 -3.54 -0.26 24.79
N GLY A 592 -4.61 0.43 24.40
CA GLY A 592 -5.61 -0.06 23.44
C GLY A 592 -6.52 -1.17 23.94
N LYS A 593 -6.53 -1.46 25.25
CA LYS A 593 -7.24 -2.62 25.83
C LYS A 593 -8.73 -2.41 26.06
N GLU A 594 -9.19 -1.17 26.00
CA GLU A 594 -10.58 -0.81 26.30
C GLU A 594 -11.04 0.29 25.34
N LEU A 595 -12.28 0.18 24.86
CA LEU A 595 -12.95 1.25 24.11
C LEU A 595 -13.46 2.22 25.16
N LEU A 596 -12.98 3.44 25.17
CA LEU A 596 -13.53 4.47 26.03
C LEU A 596 -14.64 5.18 25.27
N ILE A 597 -15.81 5.26 25.90
CA ILE A 597 -16.95 6.06 25.42
C ILE A 597 -17.12 7.19 26.43
N GLY A 598 -16.87 8.41 25.98
CA GLY A 598 -17.07 9.64 26.71
C GLY A 598 -18.42 10.24 26.36
N PHE A 599 -19.26 10.54 27.34
CA PHE A 599 -20.42 11.41 27.16
C PHE A 599 -20.12 12.80 27.68
N GLU A 600 -20.61 13.80 26.95
CA GLU A 600 -20.41 15.23 27.19
C GLU A 600 -21.75 15.92 27.47
N ASP A 601 -21.71 16.97 28.30
CA ASP A 601 -22.84 17.87 28.49
C ASP A 601 -22.78 19.12 27.56
N LEU A 602 -23.87 19.89 27.49
CA LEU A 602 -24.12 20.89 26.44
C LEU A 602 -22.89 21.79 26.11
N PRO A 603 -22.59 22.03 24.81
CA PRO A 603 -21.31 22.62 24.41
C PRO A 603 -21.15 24.12 24.72
N ALA A 604 -19.94 24.46 25.17
CA ALA A 604 -19.23 25.76 25.13
C ALA A 604 -19.79 26.98 25.91
N ALA A 605 -21.04 26.97 26.39
CA ALA A 605 -21.62 28.14 27.09
C ALA A 605 -21.41 28.14 28.62
N THR A 606 -21.00 27.00 29.20
CA THR A 606 -20.90 26.76 30.66
C THR A 606 -19.50 26.97 31.24
N GLY A 607 -18.44 26.80 30.44
CA GLY A 607 -17.09 27.26 30.77
C GLY A 607 -16.22 26.34 31.64
N ASP A 608 -16.58 25.08 31.83
CA ASP A 608 -15.78 24.05 32.53
C ASP A 608 -14.72 23.38 31.64
N ASN A 609 -14.88 23.38 30.32
CA ASN A 609 -13.85 22.95 29.34
C ASN A 609 -13.30 21.52 29.51
N ASP A 610 -13.93 20.66 30.31
CA ASP A 610 -13.62 19.24 30.41
C ASP A 610 -14.60 18.43 29.56
N PHE A 611 -14.15 18.04 28.38
CA PHE A 611 -14.97 17.44 27.31
C PHE A 611 -15.52 16.02 27.62
N GLN A 612 -15.52 15.58 28.88
CA GLN A 612 -15.85 14.21 29.30
C GLN A 612 -16.45 14.14 30.70
N ASP A 613 -17.76 14.33 30.75
CA ASP A 613 -18.58 14.23 31.96
C ASP A 613 -18.64 12.81 32.52
N ILE A 614 -18.74 11.81 31.64
CA ILE A 614 -18.78 10.39 31.98
C ILE A 614 -17.92 9.61 31.01
N ILE A 615 -17.03 8.77 31.54
CA ILE A 615 -16.26 7.81 30.75
C ILE A 615 -16.65 6.41 31.17
N ILE A 616 -17.15 5.62 30.22
CA ILE A 616 -17.24 4.17 30.35
C ILE A 616 -16.18 3.50 29.49
N SER A 617 -15.72 2.34 29.93
CA SER A 617 -14.89 1.47 29.10
C SER A 617 -15.67 0.25 28.67
N ILE A 618 -15.55 -0.15 27.41
CA ILE A 618 -16.04 -1.43 26.90
C ILE A 618 -14.88 -2.40 26.73
N LYS A 619 -15.09 -3.62 27.23
CA LYS A 619 -14.18 -4.77 27.12
C LYS A 619 -14.95 -5.95 26.56
N THR A 620 -14.26 -6.87 25.91
CA THR A 620 -14.83 -8.20 25.76
C THR A 620 -14.68 -8.99 27.06
N ASN A 621 -15.56 -9.96 27.27
CA ASN A 621 -15.51 -10.84 28.43
C ASN A 621 -14.43 -11.93 28.29
N THR A 622 -13.67 -11.92 27.18
CA THR A 622 -12.58 -12.82 26.84
C THR A 622 -11.34 -12.02 26.43
N ASP A 623 -10.77 -11.16 27.29
CA ASP A 623 -9.49 -10.43 27.15
C ASP A 623 -9.09 -9.76 25.80
N ASP A 624 -9.97 -9.73 24.79
CA ASP A 624 -9.70 -9.32 23.41
C ASP A 624 -10.46 -8.02 23.10
N PHE A 625 -9.96 -7.16 22.22
CA PHE A 625 -10.64 -5.90 21.89
C PHE A 625 -11.58 -6.04 20.66
N LEU A 626 -12.14 -4.94 20.17
CA LEU A 626 -13.35 -4.75 19.39
C LEU A 626 -13.10 -4.14 18.00
N LEU A 627 -14.09 -4.30 17.09
CA LEU A 627 -14.20 -3.99 15.64
C LEU A 627 -14.19 -5.20 14.66
N ALA A 628 -15.36 -5.62 14.15
CA ALA A 628 -15.41 -6.42 12.92
C ALA A 628 -16.50 -5.93 11.96
N ALA A 629 -16.11 -6.00 10.68
CA ALA A 629 -16.83 -5.87 9.41
C ALA A 629 -17.61 -4.58 9.20
#